data_AF-A0A522H2A3-F1
#
_entry.id   AF-A0A522H2A3-F1
#
_cell.length_a   1.000
_cell.length_b   1.000
_cell.length_c   1.000
_cell.angle_alpha   90.00
_cell.angle_beta   90.00
_cell.angle_gamma   90.00
#
_symmetry.space_group_name_H-M   'P 1'
#
loop_
_entity.id
_entity.type
_entity.pdbx_description
1 polymer ?
#
loop_
_entity_poly.entity_id
_entity_poly.type
_entity_poly.pdbx_seq_one_letter_code
_entity_poly.pdbx_strand_id
1 'polypeptide(L)'
;MEFVVVYPAFKRQQLMIRAAGFFRRSEVLLNGITVQRVKGKYPVRNDEQAMVAVQLRSRFFDAIPAVRIGNATVDLVAPLRWYEQLWVGLPILLLFVGGTLGAGIGSFAALVNSRIFRDERHIDFRYLLAGLVTLAAGVSFVVLAVAIRLAFKPTPN
;
A
#
# COMPACT_ATOMS: atom_id res chain seq x y z
N MET A 1 5.94 -8.81 -2.53
CA MET A 1 6.73 -8.23 -3.64
C MET A 1 8.06 -7.81 -3.08
N GLU A 2 9.13 -8.14 -3.80
CA GLU A 2 10.50 -7.79 -3.44
C GLU A 2 11.05 -6.87 -4.51
N PHE A 3 11.66 -5.76 -4.09
CA PHE A 3 12.21 -4.75 -4.98
C PHE A 3 13.71 -4.68 -4.76
N VAL A 4 14.49 -4.83 -5.83
CA VAL A 4 15.94 -4.64 -5.80
C VAL A 4 16.23 -3.15 -5.79
N VAL A 5 17.04 -2.71 -4.82
CA VAL A 5 17.45 -1.30 -4.70
C VAL A 5 18.80 -1.12 -5.36
N VAL A 6 18.83 -0.41 -6.48
CA VAL A 6 20.08 -0.05 -7.16
C VAL A 6 20.59 1.25 -6.55
N TYR A 7 21.67 1.18 -5.76
CA TYR A 7 22.28 2.35 -5.14
C TYR A 7 23.81 2.29 -5.19
N PRO A 8 24.53 3.40 -5.45
CA PRO A 8 25.99 3.38 -5.67
C PRO A 8 26.82 2.81 -4.52
N ALA A 9 26.32 2.85 -3.28
CA ALA A 9 27.01 2.31 -2.11
C ALA A 9 26.88 0.78 -1.92
N PHE A 10 26.03 0.13 -2.73
CA PHE A 10 25.73 -1.30 -2.67
C PHE A 10 25.90 -1.92 -4.07
N LYS A 11 27.13 -1.87 -4.62
CA LYS A 11 27.48 -2.45 -5.93
C LYS A 11 27.80 -3.94 -5.84
N ARG A 12 28.40 -4.38 -4.72
CA ARG A 12 28.79 -5.78 -4.47
C ARG A 12 27.76 -6.53 -3.63
N GLN A 13 26.89 -5.81 -2.94
CA GLN A 13 25.83 -6.36 -2.10
C GLN A 13 24.45 -6.05 -2.68
N GLN A 14 23.56 -7.03 -2.64
CA GLN A 14 22.18 -6.87 -3.09
C GLN A 14 21.31 -6.38 -1.93
N LEU A 15 20.86 -5.13 -2.02
CA LEU A 15 19.85 -4.59 -1.13
C LEU A 15 18.47 -4.84 -1.72
N MET A 16 17.62 -5.56 -1.00
CA MET A 16 16.25 -5.89 -1.41
C MET A 16 15.26 -5.37 -0.38
N ILE A 17 14.09 -4.95 -0.84
CA ILE A 17 13.01 -4.48 0.03
C ILE A 17 11.78 -5.31 -0.23
N ARG A 18 11.33 -6.01 0.80
CA ARG A 18 10.07 -6.72 0.78
C ARG A 18 8.97 -5.78 1.21
N ALA A 19 8.04 -5.52 0.29
CA ALA A 19 6.88 -4.68 0.54
C ALA A 19 5.97 -5.28 1.61
N ALA A 20 5.30 -4.41 2.37
CA ALA A 20 4.34 -4.83 3.38
C ALA A 20 3.13 -5.54 2.76
N GLY A 21 2.73 -6.67 3.36
CA GLY A 21 1.49 -7.40 3.05
C GLY A 21 0.30 -6.91 3.89
N PHE A 22 -0.88 -7.55 3.77
CA PHE A 22 -2.05 -7.20 4.61
C PHE A 22 -1.77 -7.45 6.12
N PHE A 23 -0.94 -8.45 6.42
CA PHE A 23 -0.59 -8.84 7.79
C PHE A 23 0.91 -8.80 8.08
N ARG A 24 1.74 -8.44 7.09
CA ARG A 24 3.20 -8.46 7.18
C ARG A 24 3.76 -7.05 7.01
N ARG A 25 4.70 -6.68 7.87
CA ARG A 25 5.41 -5.39 7.77
C ARG A 25 6.44 -5.44 6.64
N SER A 26 6.83 -4.27 6.15
CA SER A 26 7.91 -4.16 5.17
C SER A 26 9.25 -4.50 5.80
N GLU A 27 10.07 -5.26 5.09
CA GLU A 27 11.38 -5.75 5.55
C GLU A 27 12.47 -5.31 4.58
N VAL A 28 13.64 -5.00 5.12
CA VAL A 28 14.86 -4.77 4.33
C VAL A 28 15.68 -6.04 4.40
N LEU A 29 16.09 -6.56 3.24
CA LEU A 29 16.91 -7.74 3.08
C LEU A 29 18.28 -7.31 2.52
N LEU A 30 19.37 -7.74 3.14
CA LEU A 30 20.71 -7.59 2.61
C LEU A 30 21.22 -8.96 2.20
N ASN A 31 21.49 -9.17 0.91
CA ASN A 31 21.90 -10.47 0.37
C ASN A 31 20.96 -11.62 0.77
N GLY A 32 19.65 -11.35 0.85
CA GLY A 32 18.63 -12.31 1.26
C GLY A 32 18.42 -12.45 2.79
N ILE A 33 19.21 -11.76 3.63
CA ILE A 33 19.08 -11.81 5.09
C ILE A 33 18.28 -10.60 5.59
N THR A 34 17.22 -10.85 6.36
CA THR A 34 16.39 -9.79 6.94
C THR A 34 17.17 -8.95 7.95
N VAL A 35 17.23 -7.64 7.71
CA VAL A 35 17.87 -6.66 8.60
C VAL A 35 16.90 -6.25 9.71
N GLN A 36 17.37 -6.31 10.96
CA GLN A 36 16.55 -5.90 12.09
C GLN A 36 16.39 -4.38 12.14
N ARG A 37 15.15 -3.93 12.37
CA ARG A 37 14.82 -2.51 12.48
C ARG A 37 15.23 -1.97 13.86
N VAL A 38 16.01 -0.89 13.88
CA VAL A 38 16.43 -0.19 15.10
C VAL A 38 15.94 1.26 15.05
N LYS A 39 15.10 1.67 16.02
CA LYS A 39 14.55 3.04 16.12
C LYS A 39 13.96 3.58 14.81
N GLY A 40 13.21 2.75 14.09
CA GLY A 40 12.56 3.15 12.85
C GLY A 40 13.42 3.04 11.58
N LYS A 41 14.72 2.79 11.72
CA LYS A 41 15.71 2.69 10.64
C LYS A 41 16.25 1.25 10.52
N TYR A 42 16.80 0.91 9.36
CA TYR A 42 17.47 -0.36 9.11
C TYR A 42 18.97 -0.05 8.94
N PRO A 43 19.81 -0.31 9.95
CA PRO A 43 21.26 -0.12 9.81
C PRO A 43 21.82 -1.23 8.92
N VAL A 44 22.42 -0.86 7.80
CA VAL A 44 23.00 -1.79 6.83
C VAL A 44 24.46 -1.39 6.60
N ARG A 45 25.38 -2.35 6.59
CA ARG A 45 26.77 -2.08 6.20
C ARG A 45 26.85 -2.02 4.67
N ASN A 46 27.50 -1.00 4.14
CA ASN A 46 27.74 -0.87 2.70
C ASN A 46 29.01 -1.63 2.27
N ASP A 47 29.35 -1.55 0.98
CA ASP A 47 30.55 -2.22 0.42
C ASP A 47 31.87 -1.71 1.03
N GLU A 48 31.88 -0.49 1.55
CA GLU A 48 33.02 0.16 2.21
C GLU A 48 33.05 -0.09 3.73
N GLN A 49 32.22 -1.01 4.24
CA GLN A 49 32.02 -1.31 5.66
C GLN A 49 31.47 -0.16 6.52
N ALA A 50 31.09 0.97 5.93
CA ALA A 50 30.42 2.06 6.61
C ALA A 50 28.96 1.69 6.94
N MET A 51 28.50 2.11 8.13
CA MET A 51 27.11 1.94 8.54
C MET A 51 26.21 2.99 7.86
N VAL A 52 25.27 2.52 7.05
CA VAL A 52 24.29 3.36 6.36
C VAL A 52 22.89 3.05 6.87
N ALA A 53 22.16 4.09 7.28
CA ALA A 53 20.78 3.93 7.72
C ALA A 53 19.82 3.97 6.53
N VAL A 54 19.14 2.86 6.28
CA VAL A 54 18.04 2.75 5.31
C VAL A 54 16.73 3.03 6.03
N GLN A 55 15.93 3.95 5.50
CA GLN A 55 14.61 4.29 6.04
C GLN A 55 13.53 4.01 4.99
N LEU A 56 12.48 3.31 5.41
CA LEU A 56 11.29 3.10 4.60
C LEU A 56 10.29 4.21 4.94
N ARG A 57 10.01 5.09 3.97
CA ARG A 57 9.05 6.18 4.12
C ARG A 57 7.76 5.80 3.38
N SER A 58 6.72 5.47 4.14
CA SER A 58 5.38 5.33 3.58
C SER A 58 4.90 6.70 3.10
N ARG A 59 4.41 6.81 1.86
CA ARG A 59 3.60 7.96 1.42
C ARG A 59 2.14 7.67 1.78
N PHE A 60 1.39 8.72 2.11
CA PHE A 60 -0.06 8.59 2.31
C PHE A 60 -0.70 8.09 1.00
N PHE A 61 -1.59 7.10 1.11
CA PHE A 61 -2.26 6.43 -0.02
C PHE A 61 -1.34 5.64 -0.97
N ASP A 62 -0.11 5.33 -0.52
CA ASP A 62 0.87 4.60 -1.33
C ASP A 62 1.39 3.35 -0.58
N ALA A 63 0.97 2.18 -1.04
CA ALA A 63 1.39 0.85 -0.54
C ALA A 63 2.89 0.49 -0.70
N ILE A 64 3.66 1.08 -1.63
CA ILE A 64 5.12 0.87 -1.73
C ILE A 64 5.82 2.08 -1.10
N PRO A 65 6.63 1.86 -0.05
CA PRO A 65 7.37 2.94 0.58
C PRO A 65 8.53 3.40 -0.30
N ALA A 66 8.80 4.71 -0.30
CA ALA A 66 10.03 5.26 -0.84
C ALA A 66 11.20 4.95 0.11
N VAL A 67 12.41 4.81 -0.44
CA VAL A 67 13.58 4.36 0.32
C VAL A 67 14.54 5.51 0.47
N ARG A 68 14.87 5.84 1.71
CA ARG A 68 15.87 6.87 1.98
C ARG A 68 17.14 6.22 2.50
N ILE A 69 18.24 6.38 1.77
CA ILE A 69 19.56 5.87 2.11
C ILE A 69 20.42 7.08 2.47
N GLY A 70 20.69 7.27 3.76
CA GLY A 70 21.35 8.50 4.24
C GLY A 70 20.51 9.75 3.92
N ASN A 71 21.03 10.63 3.06
CA ASN A 71 20.32 11.84 2.63
C ASN A 71 19.67 11.74 1.24
N ALA A 72 19.93 10.67 0.49
CA ALA A 72 19.34 10.43 -0.83
C ALA A 72 18.02 9.65 -0.71
N THR A 73 17.03 10.01 -1.54
CA THR A 73 15.77 9.26 -1.67
C THR A 73 15.79 8.52 -2.99
N VAL A 74 15.62 7.20 -2.94
CA VAL A 74 15.55 6.30 -4.08
C VAL A 74 14.10 5.82 -4.19
N ASP A 75 13.45 6.16 -5.29
CA ASP A 75 12.12 5.64 -5.59
C ASP A 75 12.27 4.23 -6.18
N LEU A 76 11.65 3.25 -5.53
CA LEU A 76 11.72 1.83 -5.94
C LEU A 76 10.95 1.53 -7.21
N VAL A 77 9.89 2.30 -7.45
CA VAL A 77 8.95 2.14 -8.56
C VAL A 77 8.48 3.54 -8.96
N ALA A 78 8.10 3.70 -10.23
CA ALA A 78 7.46 4.94 -10.68
C ALA A 78 6.24 5.26 -9.80
N PRO A 79 6.04 6.54 -9.41
CA PRO A 79 4.84 6.94 -8.69
C PRO A 79 3.59 6.62 -9.52
N LEU A 80 2.48 6.27 -8.85
CA LEU A 80 1.19 6.07 -9.52
C LEU A 80 0.85 7.30 -10.35
N ARG A 81 0.30 7.08 -11.56
CA ARG A 81 -0.15 8.18 -12.41
C ARG A 81 -1.32 8.89 -11.73
N TRP A 82 -1.46 10.19 -11.98
CA TRP A 82 -2.52 10.99 -11.36
C TRP A 82 -3.93 10.44 -11.60
N TYR A 83 -4.18 9.84 -12.76
CA TYR A 83 -5.45 9.18 -13.08
C TYR A 83 -5.69 7.92 -12.22
N GLU A 84 -4.65 7.14 -11.93
CA GLU A 84 -4.73 5.96 -11.06
C GLU A 84 -5.02 6.37 -9.62
N GLN A 85 -4.46 7.50 -9.19
CA GLN A 85 -4.73 8.08 -7.87
C GLN A 85 -6.18 8.54 -7.74
N LEU A 86 -6.78 9.05 -8.81
CA LEU A 86 -8.20 9.42 -8.85
C LEU A 86 -9.10 8.18 -8.80
N TRP A 87 -8.71 7.09 -9.48
CA TRP A 87 -9.40 5.80 -9.38
C TRP A 87 -9.31 5.23 -7.95
N VAL A 88 -8.12 5.17 -7.34
CA VAL A 88 -7.98 4.71 -5.94
C VAL A 88 -8.83 5.52 -4.96
N GLY A 89 -9.10 6.80 -5.27
CA GLY A 89 -9.96 7.68 -4.47
C GLY A 89 -11.46 7.46 -4.64
N LEU A 90 -11.93 6.79 -5.70
CA LEU A 90 -13.36 6.61 -5.97
C LEU A 90 -14.11 5.94 -4.82
N PRO A 91 -13.62 4.83 -4.23
CA PRO A 91 -14.26 4.19 -3.09
C PRO A 91 -14.28 5.08 -1.84
N ILE A 92 -13.38 6.06 -1.70
CA ILE A 92 -13.37 6.98 -0.56
C ILE A 92 -14.61 7.88 -0.58
N LEU A 93 -15.24 8.10 -1.75
CA LEU A 93 -16.51 8.83 -1.82
C LEU A 93 -17.64 8.17 -1.02
N LEU A 94 -17.56 6.84 -0.78
CA LEU A 94 -18.49 6.13 0.11
C LEU A 94 -18.48 6.71 1.52
N LEU A 95 -17.37 7.27 2.00
CA LEU A 95 -17.28 7.96 3.29
C LEU A 95 -18.29 9.10 3.40
N PHE A 96 -18.47 9.89 2.35
CA PHE A 96 -19.36 11.05 2.37
C PHE A 96 -20.83 10.63 2.32
N VAL A 97 -21.14 9.51 1.66
CA VAL A 97 -22.53 9.00 1.53
C VAL A 97 -22.94 8.16 2.73
N GLY A 98 -22.01 7.36 3.28
CA GLY A 98 -22.27 6.34 4.28
C GLY A 98 -21.76 6.62 5.69
N GLY A 99 -21.14 7.79 5.92
CA GLY A 99 -20.55 8.14 7.20
C GLY A 99 -19.46 7.16 7.64
N THR A 100 -19.53 6.66 8.88
CA THR A 100 -18.53 5.74 9.45
C THR A 100 -18.45 4.39 8.73
N LEU A 101 -19.59 3.85 8.28
CA LEU A 101 -19.64 2.60 7.52
C LEU A 101 -19.03 2.77 6.13
N GLY A 102 -19.38 3.88 5.48
CA GLY A 102 -18.78 4.29 4.22
C GLY A 102 -17.27 4.51 4.33
N ALA A 103 -16.81 5.09 5.44
CA ALA A 103 -15.40 5.32 5.72
C ALA A 103 -14.61 4.01 5.82
N GLY A 104 -15.13 3.03 6.56
CA GLY A 104 -14.48 1.73 6.72
C GLY A 104 -14.37 0.97 5.39
N ILE A 105 -15.50 0.81 4.69
CA ILE A 105 -15.57 0.06 3.43
C ILE A 105 -14.77 0.78 2.33
N GLY A 106 -14.94 2.09 2.21
CA GLY A 106 -14.24 2.91 1.21
C GLY A 106 -12.73 2.93 1.39
N SER A 107 -12.25 3.10 2.64
CA SER A 107 -10.81 3.07 2.94
C SER A 107 -10.20 1.70 2.68
N PHE A 108 -10.90 0.62 3.03
CA PHE A 108 -10.43 -0.73 2.77
C PHE A 108 -10.35 -1.02 1.27
N ALA A 109 -11.39 -0.66 0.50
CA ALA A 109 -11.41 -0.81 -0.95
C ALA A 109 -10.29 0.00 -1.63
N ALA A 110 -10.02 1.23 -1.16
CA ALA A 110 -8.90 2.04 -1.64
C ALA A 110 -7.54 1.37 -1.39
N LEU A 111 -7.33 0.75 -0.22
CA LEU A 111 -6.12 -0.02 0.06
C LEU A 111 -5.96 -1.22 -0.89
N VAL A 112 -7.04 -1.94 -1.18
CA VAL A 112 -7.01 -3.06 -2.13
C VAL A 112 -6.71 -2.57 -3.55
N ASN A 113 -7.36 -1.51 -4.01
CA ASN A 113 -7.11 -0.90 -5.33
C ASN A 113 -5.65 -0.45 -5.47
N SER A 114 -5.09 0.20 -4.44
CA SER A 114 -3.68 0.64 -4.45
C SER A 114 -2.69 -0.51 -4.65
N ARG A 115 -3.04 -1.73 -4.24
CA ARG A 115 -2.22 -2.94 -4.48
C ARG A 115 -2.42 -3.51 -5.87
N ILE A 116 -3.64 -3.54 -6.38
CA ILE A 116 -3.94 -4.03 -7.73
C ILE A 116 -3.20 -3.20 -8.77
N PHE A 117 -3.18 -1.87 -8.64
CA PHE A 117 -2.46 -1.00 -9.57
C PHE A 117 -0.93 -1.20 -9.54
N ARG A 118 -0.40 -1.76 -8.44
CA ARG A 118 1.02 -2.05 -8.27
C ARG A 118 1.45 -3.44 -8.69
N ASP A 119 0.48 -4.33 -8.91
CA ASP A 119 0.79 -5.66 -9.41
C ASP A 119 1.26 -5.58 -10.86
N GLU A 120 2.28 -6.33 -11.25
CA GLU A 120 2.93 -6.21 -12.58
C GLU A 120 2.06 -6.70 -13.76
N ARG A 121 0.78 -7.01 -13.52
CA ARG A 121 -0.15 -7.56 -14.51
C ARG A 121 -0.41 -6.58 -15.67
N HIS A 122 -0.95 -7.09 -16.78
CA HIS A 122 -1.35 -6.27 -17.92
C HIS A 122 -2.29 -5.13 -17.49
N ILE A 123 -2.11 -3.95 -18.10
CA ILE A 123 -2.79 -2.70 -17.71
C ILE A 123 -4.32 -2.85 -17.64
N ASP A 124 -4.92 -3.55 -18.60
CA ASP A 124 -6.37 -3.74 -18.70
C ASP A 124 -6.93 -4.60 -17.55
N PHE A 125 -6.18 -5.63 -17.14
CA PHE A 125 -6.57 -6.48 -16.01
C PHE A 125 -6.56 -5.71 -14.68
N ARG A 126 -5.68 -4.71 -14.51
CA ARG A 126 -5.64 -3.88 -13.30
C ARG A 126 -6.90 -3.03 -13.19
N TYR A 127 -7.33 -2.41 -14.28
CA TYR A 127 -8.55 -1.59 -14.31
C TYR A 127 -9.80 -2.44 -14.09
N LEU A 128 -9.88 -3.62 -14.71
CA LEU A 128 -10.99 -4.55 -14.50
C LEU A 128 -11.11 -4.98 -13.03
N LEU A 129 -9.99 -5.39 -12.42
CA LEU A 129 -9.96 -5.79 -11.01
C LEU A 129 -10.27 -4.63 -10.06
N ALA A 130 -9.73 -3.44 -10.31
CA ALA A 130 -10.03 -2.26 -9.50
C ALA A 130 -11.50 -1.83 -9.62
N GLY A 131 -12.08 -1.96 -10.82
CA GLY A 131 -13.50 -1.75 -11.06
C GLY A 131 -14.37 -2.75 -10.29
N LEU A 132 -14.02 -4.04 -10.32
CA LEU A 132 -14.71 -5.09 -9.56
C LEU A 132 -14.63 -4.86 -8.05
N VAL A 133 -13.48 -4.44 -7.52
CA VAL A 133 -13.32 -4.12 -6.10
C VAL A 133 -14.17 -2.91 -5.70
N THR A 134 -14.24 -1.89 -6.55
CA THR A 134 -15.10 -0.72 -6.29
C THR A 134 -16.58 -1.12 -6.31
N LEU A 135 -16.99 -1.94 -7.27
CA LEU A 135 -18.36 -2.44 -7.36
C LEU A 135 -18.71 -3.31 -6.15
N ALA A 136 -17.81 -4.22 -5.75
CA ALA A 136 -17.96 -5.04 -4.56
C ALA A 136 -18.05 -4.20 -3.28
N ALA A 137 -17.29 -3.10 -3.19
CA ALA A 137 -17.36 -2.17 -2.07
C ALA A 137 -18.73 -1.48 -2.01
N GLY A 138 -19.25 -1.03 -3.16
CA GLY A 138 -20.59 -0.45 -3.27
C GLY A 138 -21.69 -1.43 -2.86
N VAL A 139 -21.64 -2.67 -3.37
CA VAL A 139 -22.58 -3.74 -3.00
C VAL A 139 -22.50 -4.04 -1.51
N SER A 140 -21.29 -4.19 -0.96
CA SER A 140 -21.07 -4.44 0.47
C SER A 140 -21.67 -3.33 1.33
N PHE A 141 -21.49 -2.07 0.93
CA PHE A 141 -22.09 -0.92 1.62
C PHE A 141 -23.61 -0.99 1.63
N VAL A 142 -24.25 -1.24 0.48
CA VAL A 142 -25.72 -1.34 0.39
C VAL A 142 -26.24 -2.50 1.25
N VAL A 143 -25.62 -3.67 1.17
CA VAL A 143 -26.02 -4.85 1.96
C VAL A 143 -25.95 -4.53 3.46
N LEU A 144 -24.84 -3.93 3.93
CA LEU A 144 -24.68 -3.58 5.33
C LEU A 144 -25.68 -2.51 5.79
N ALA A 145 -25.88 -1.47 4.96
CA ALA A 145 -26.82 -0.39 5.25
C ALA A 145 -28.27 -0.91 5.35
N VAL A 146 -28.67 -1.81 4.45
CA VAL A 146 -29.98 -2.47 4.49
C VAL A 146 -30.11 -3.36 5.72
N ALA A 147 -29.10 -4.17 6.04
CA ALA A 147 -29.12 -5.03 7.22
C ALA A 147 -29.29 -4.23 8.51
N ILE A 148 -28.56 -3.13 8.65
CA ILE A 148 -28.70 -2.20 9.78
C ILE A 148 -30.10 -1.59 9.81
N ARG A 149 -30.59 -1.07 8.68
CA ARG A 149 -31.94 -0.49 8.61
C ARG A 149 -33.03 -1.49 9.00
N LEU A 150 -32.88 -2.76 8.62
CA LEU A 150 -33.81 -3.82 8.99
C LEU A 150 -33.72 -4.19 10.47
N ALA A 151 -32.51 -4.25 11.03
CA ALA A 151 -32.30 -4.53 12.45
C ALA A 151 -32.85 -3.43 13.37
N PHE A 152 -32.80 -2.17 12.93
CA PHE A 152 -33.30 -1.01 13.68
C PHE A 152 -34.70 -0.55 13.25
N LYS A 153 -35.42 -1.33 12.43
CA LYS A 153 -36.79 -0.96 12.01
C LYS A 153 -37.70 -1.00 13.25
N PRO A 154 -38.25 0.14 13.72
CA PRO A 154 -39.13 0.14 14.87
C PRO A 154 -40.39 -0.66 14.52
N THR A 155 -40.77 -1.58 15.39
CA THR A 155 -42.08 -2.23 15.33
C THR A 155 -43.15 -1.15 15.39
N PRO A 156 -44.12 -1.13 14.45
CA PRO A 156 -45.25 -0.22 14.57
C PRO A 156 -46.01 -0.57 15.85
N ASN A 157 -46.15 0.43 16.74
CA ASN A 157 -47.09 0.37 17.87
C ASN A 157 -48.53 0.34 17.37
#